data_AF-A0AA48KGI3-F1
#
_entry.id   AF-A0AA48KGI3-F1
#
_cell.length_a   1.000
_cell.length_b   1.000
_cell.length_c   1.000
_cell.angle_alpha   90.00
_cell.angle_beta   90.00
_cell.angle_gamma   90.00
#
_symmetry.space_group_name_H-M   'P 1'
#
loop_
_entity.id
_entity.type
_entity.pdbx_description
1 polymer ?
#
loop_
_entity_poly.entity_id
_entity_poly.type
_entity_poly.pdbx_seq_one_letter_code
_entity_poly.pdbx_strand_id
1 'polypeptide(L)'
;MGKEGQHQAIDLVAFTLEEPPFFRTEHMGSAHHAKGLRDAGREVKAMVALEMIGYFSDAPRSQGYPIGLLKLFYPSQGDFIAVVGNLGGFGLTRLVKGAMRAATPLPVQSINPPKPFPASTFRIISITGRKASRP
;
A
#
# COMPACT_ATOMS: atom_id res chain seq x y z
N MET A 1 28.75 12.99 17.81
CA MET A 1 27.58 12.49 18.56
C MET A 1 26.78 11.58 17.62
N GLY A 2 27.07 10.28 17.61
CA GLY A 2 26.44 9.33 16.68
C GLY A 2 25.00 9.06 17.08
N LYS A 3 24.06 9.12 16.13
CA LYS A 3 22.72 8.59 16.35
C LYS A 3 22.81 7.07 16.29
N GLU A 4 22.91 6.43 17.46
CA GLU A 4 22.65 5.00 17.58
C GLU A 4 21.27 4.71 16.97
N GLY A 5 21.26 3.86 15.94
CA GLY A 5 20.05 3.55 15.19
C GLY A 5 19.04 2.88 16.11
N GLN A 6 17.90 3.52 16.34
CA GLN A 6 16.79 2.86 17.04
C GLN A 6 16.36 1.65 16.21
N HIS A 7 16.63 0.44 16.72
CA HIS A 7 16.10 -0.79 16.16
C HIS A 7 14.57 -0.71 16.23
N GLN A 8 13.93 -0.61 15.08
CA GLN A 8 12.48 -0.51 14.99
C GLN A 8 11.95 -1.93 14.76
N ALA A 9 11.05 -2.39 15.63
CA ALA A 9 10.43 -3.69 15.46
C ALA A 9 9.57 -3.69 14.18
N ILE A 10 9.67 -4.77 13.40
CA ILE A 10 8.90 -4.98 12.18
C ILE A 10 8.07 -6.25 12.39
N ASP A 11 6.75 -6.11 12.28
CA ASP A 11 5.83 -7.23 12.28
C ASP A 11 5.51 -7.58 10.81
N LEU A 12 5.84 -8.80 10.39
CA LEU A 12 5.42 -9.37 9.11
C LEU A 12 4.20 -10.24 9.35
N VAL A 13 3.06 -9.81 8.81
CA VAL A 13 1.77 -10.46 9.09
C VAL A 13 1.03 -10.74 7.80
N ALA A 14 0.55 -11.98 7.65
CA ALA A 14 -0.36 -12.39 6.58
C ALA A 14 -1.78 -12.47 7.14
N PHE A 15 -2.67 -11.56 6.69
CA PHE A 15 -4.05 -11.53 7.15
C PHE A 15 -4.93 -12.48 6.35
N THR A 16 -5.89 -13.11 7.03
CA THR A 16 -6.93 -13.95 6.44
C THR A 16 -8.28 -13.23 6.44
N LEU A 17 -9.25 -13.77 5.69
CA LEU A 17 -10.64 -13.31 5.65
C LEU A 17 -10.81 -11.88 5.13
N GLU A 18 -9.98 -11.47 4.16
CA GLU A 18 -10.12 -10.16 3.51
C GLU A 18 -11.33 -10.14 2.58
N GLU A 19 -11.61 -11.24 1.89
CA GLU A 19 -12.73 -11.35 0.93
C GLU A 19 -14.12 -11.55 1.60
N PRO A 20 -15.22 -11.30 0.86
CA PRO A 20 -16.56 -11.68 1.30
C PRO A 20 -16.62 -13.17 1.73
N PRO A 21 -17.38 -13.52 2.78
CA PRO A 21 -18.40 -12.71 3.47
C PRO A 21 -17.87 -11.78 4.57
N PHE A 22 -16.59 -11.83 4.92
CA PHE A 22 -16.03 -11.09 6.06
C PHE A 22 -15.43 -9.74 5.69
N PHE A 23 -15.31 -9.43 4.39
CA PHE A 23 -14.84 -8.15 3.91
C PHE A 23 -15.51 -6.96 4.62
N ARG A 24 -14.67 -6.08 5.16
CA ARG A 24 -15.05 -4.85 5.90
C ARG A 24 -15.81 -5.11 7.21
N THR A 25 -15.63 -6.27 7.84
CA THR A 25 -16.17 -6.59 9.17
C THR A 25 -15.08 -6.66 10.23
N GLU A 26 -15.47 -6.71 11.51
CA GLU A 26 -14.54 -6.92 12.62
C GLU A 26 -13.89 -8.32 12.66
N HIS A 27 -14.42 -9.25 11.86
CA HIS A 27 -13.93 -10.63 11.77
C HIS A 27 -12.73 -10.80 10.83
N MET A 28 -12.33 -9.75 10.11
CA MET A 28 -11.11 -9.76 9.29
C MET A 28 -9.88 -9.99 10.18
N GLY A 29 -8.90 -10.76 9.71
CA GLY A 29 -7.65 -10.97 10.44
C GLY A 29 -6.92 -9.66 10.76
N SER A 30 -6.99 -8.68 9.86
CA SER A 30 -6.44 -7.33 10.06
C SER A 30 -7.16 -6.55 11.17
N ALA A 31 -8.49 -6.68 11.28
CA ALA A 31 -9.28 -6.04 12.33
C ALA A 31 -8.96 -6.63 13.71
N HIS A 32 -8.86 -7.95 13.81
CA HIS A 32 -8.43 -8.63 15.03
C HIS A 32 -7.02 -8.24 15.46
N HIS A 33 -6.06 -8.22 14.53
CA HIS A 33 -4.68 -7.84 14.83
C HIS A 33 -4.58 -6.38 15.31
N ALA A 34 -5.27 -5.47 14.61
CA ALA A 34 -5.36 -4.08 15.00
C ALA A 34 -5.95 -3.87 16.39
N LYS A 35 -7.02 -4.60 16.72
CA LYS A 35 -7.60 -4.59 18.06
C LYS A 35 -6.61 -5.09 19.10
N GLY A 36 -5.91 -6.20 18.84
CA GLY A 36 -4.89 -6.73 19.74
C GLY A 36 -3.75 -5.74 20.01
N LEU A 37 -3.25 -5.06 18.98
CA LEU A 37 -2.22 -4.03 19.14
C LEU A 37 -2.71 -2.86 20.00
N ARG A 38 -3.95 -2.40 19.76
CA ARG A 38 -4.55 -1.31 20.53
C ARG A 38 -4.77 -1.70 21.99
N ASP A 39 -5.31 -2.89 22.24
CA ASP A 39 -5.61 -3.39 23.58
C ASP A 39 -4.30 -3.63 24.38
N ALA A 40 -3.20 -3.96 23.70
CA ALA A 40 -1.86 -4.06 24.27
C ALA A 40 -1.11 -2.72 24.41
N GLY A 41 -1.72 -1.59 24.04
CA GLY A 41 -1.09 -0.27 24.11
C GLY A 41 0.12 -0.10 23.17
N ARG A 42 0.21 -0.89 22.09
CA ARG A 42 1.33 -0.88 21.15
C ARG A 42 1.22 0.30 20.19
N GLU A 43 2.25 1.16 20.18
CA GLU A 43 2.33 2.25 19.21
C GLU A 43 2.78 1.73 17.83
N VAL A 44 2.00 2.03 16.78
CA VAL A 44 2.30 1.67 15.39
C VAL A 44 2.63 2.92 14.60
N LYS A 45 3.90 3.07 14.22
CA LYS A 45 4.36 4.23 13.43
C LYS A 45 3.81 4.20 12.00
N ALA A 46 3.77 3.03 11.39
CA ALA A 46 3.24 2.79 10.05
C ALA A 46 2.84 1.33 9.85
N MET A 47 1.96 1.12 8.88
CA MET A 47 1.64 -0.18 8.32
C MET A 47 1.85 -0.08 6.80
N VAL A 48 2.28 -1.17 6.18
CA VAL A 48 2.45 -1.27 4.73
C VAL A 48 1.73 -2.54 4.33
N ALA A 49 0.50 -2.42 3.83
CA ALA A 49 -0.19 -3.57 3.25
C ALA A 49 0.22 -3.73 1.79
N LEU A 50 0.69 -4.91 1.41
CA LEU A 50 0.98 -5.26 0.03
C LEU A 50 -0.28 -5.84 -0.59
N GLU A 51 -0.82 -5.16 -1.59
CA GLU A 51 -2.00 -5.61 -2.31
C GLU A 51 -1.78 -5.67 -3.82
N MET A 52 -2.38 -6.70 -4.42
CA MET A 52 -2.35 -6.98 -5.86
C MET A 52 -0.92 -7.12 -6.42
N ILE A 53 -0.08 -7.90 -5.74
CA ILE A 53 1.27 -8.25 -6.22
C ILE A 53 1.21 -9.44 -7.20
N GLY A 54 2.08 -9.45 -8.22
CA GLY A 54 2.36 -10.66 -9.03
C GLY A 54 1.77 -10.73 -10.44
N TYR A 55 0.92 -9.79 -10.85
CA TYR A 55 0.41 -9.69 -12.22
C TYR A 55 0.49 -8.24 -12.73
N PHE A 56 0.90 -8.04 -13.98
CA PHE A 56 0.97 -6.73 -14.64
C PHE A 56 0.69 -6.86 -16.14
N SER A 57 0.40 -5.74 -16.80
CA SER A 57 0.26 -5.66 -18.25
C SER A 57 0.77 -4.32 -18.77
N ASP A 58 1.72 -4.37 -19.69
CA ASP A 58 2.29 -3.24 -20.42
C ASP A 58 1.48 -2.88 -21.68
N ALA A 59 0.39 -3.61 -21.96
CA ALA A 59 -0.49 -3.31 -23.08
C ALA A 59 -1.14 -1.93 -22.91
N PRO A 60 -1.30 -1.14 -23.99
CA PRO A 60 -2.00 0.13 -23.94
C PRO A 60 -3.42 -0.03 -23.38
N ARG A 61 -3.81 0.83 -22.43
CA ARG A 61 -5.13 0.84 -21.78
C ARG A 61 -5.44 -0.40 -20.92
N SER A 62 -4.43 -1.15 -20.48
CA SER A 62 -4.59 -2.28 -19.56
C SER A 62 -4.99 -1.87 -18.14
N GLN A 63 -4.73 -0.62 -17.73
CA GLN A 63 -5.05 -0.15 -16.39
C GLN A 63 -6.48 0.41 -16.30
N GLY A 64 -7.31 -0.27 -15.51
CA GLY A 64 -8.62 0.23 -15.08
C GLY A 64 -8.52 1.16 -13.88
N TYR A 65 -9.40 2.16 -13.81
CA TYR A 65 -9.56 3.02 -12.64
C TYR A 65 -11.04 3.12 -12.28
N PRO A 66 -11.40 3.06 -10.98
CA PRO A 66 -12.80 3.18 -10.55
C PRO A 66 -13.37 4.57 -10.83
N ILE A 67 -12.53 5.60 -10.88
CA ILE A 67 -12.91 6.99 -11.14
C ILE A 67 -12.28 7.46 -12.45
N GLY A 68 -13.09 7.90 -13.41
CA GLY A 68 -12.64 8.30 -14.74
C GLY A 68 -11.59 9.41 -14.74
N LEU A 69 -11.69 10.37 -13.81
CA LEU A 69 -10.73 11.48 -13.66
C LEU A 69 -9.29 11.00 -13.40
N LEU A 70 -9.11 9.84 -12.77
CA LEU A 70 -7.77 9.27 -12.52
C LEU A 70 -7.04 8.94 -13.82
N LYS A 71 -7.76 8.65 -14.91
CA LYS A 71 -7.16 8.38 -16.24
C LYS A 71 -6.42 9.59 -16.81
N LEU A 72 -6.70 10.80 -16.32
CA LEU A 72 -6.02 12.02 -16.75
C LEU A 72 -4.67 12.22 -16.03
N PHE A 73 -4.51 11.62 -14.84
CA PHE A 73 -3.35 11.84 -13.98
C PHE A 73 -2.43 10.62 -13.85
N TYR A 74 -2.94 9.42 -14.16
CA TYR A 74 -2.23 8.16 -13.95
C TYR A 74 -2.05 7.36 -15.25
N PRO A 75 -1.03 6.49 -15.33
CA PRO A 75 -0.72 5.73 -16.55
C PRO A 75 -1.89 4.86 -17.06
N SER A 76 -1.98 4.70 -18.37
CA SER A 76 -2.95 3.79 -18.99
C SER A 76 -2.49 2.33 -19.02
N GLN A 77 -1.20 2.07 -18.76
CA GLN A 77 -0.61 0.73 -18.63
C GLN A 77 -0.50 0.34 -17.15
N GLY A 78 -0.76 -0.92 -16.84
CA GLY A 78 -0.70 -1.49 -15.49
C GLY A 78 0.69 -1.97 -15.06
N ASP A 79 1.76 -1.29 -15.48
CA ASP A 79 3.17 -1.61 -15.15
C ASP A 79 3.81 -0.49 -14.31
N PHE A 80 3.31 -0.27 -13.09
CA PHE A 80 3.83 0.73 -12.15
C PHE A 80 3.41 0.44 -10.70
N ILE A 81 4.22 0.84 -9.73
CA ILE A 81 3.89 0.73 -8.31
C ILE A 81 2.96 1.88 -7.88
N ALA A 82 1.88 1.58 -7.15
CA ALA A 82 0.92 2.57 -6.66
C ALA A 82 0.96 2.72 -5.13
N VAL A 83 1.56 3.81 -4.65
CA VAL A 83 1.58 4.15 -3.22
C VAL A 83 0.30 4.91 -2.84
N VAL A 84 -0.63 4.24 -2.16
CA VAL A 84 -1.94 4.83 -1.78
C VAL A 84 -1.93 5.25 -0.31
N GLY A 85 -1.99 6.55 -0.06
CA GLY A 85 -2.01 7.10 1.30
C GLY A 85 -3.38 7.61 1.72
N ASN A 86 -3.53 7.96 2.99
CA ASN A 86 -4.67 8.75 3.47
C ASN A 86 -4.38 10.26 3.34
N LEU A 87 -5.42 11.10 3.32
CA LEU A 87 -5.26 12.57 3.27
C LEU A 87 -4.40 13.13 4.41
N GLY A 88 -4.38 12.52 5.60
CA GLY A 88 -3.55 12.99 6.72
C GLY A 88 -2.08 12.56 6.66
N GLY A 89 -1.70 11.66 5.73
CA GLY A 89 -0.42 10.96 5.74
C GLY A 89 0.49 11.25 4.54
N PHE A 90 0.44 12.47 4.00
CA PHE A 90 1.25 12.86 2.84
C PHE A 90 2.75 12.65 3.04
N GLY A 91 3.28 12.98 4.22
CA GLY A 91 4.71 12.82 4.54
C GLY A 91 5.18 11.36 4.42
N LEU A 92 4.42 10.43 5.00
CA LEU A 92 4.72 9.00 4.89
C LEU A 92 4.59 8.52 3.44
N THR A 93 3.53 8.92 2.75
CA THR A 93 3.30 8.53 1.35
C THR A 93 4.47 8.96 0.48
N ARG A 94 4.97 10.18 0.68
CA ARG A 94 6.14 10.72 -0.03
C ARG A 94 7.41 9.96 0.34
N LEU A 95 7.61 9.64 1.61
CA LEU A 95 8.77 8.87 2.08
C LEU A 95 8.79 7.49 1.41
N VAL A 96 7.67 6.75 1.45
CA VAL A 96 7.55 5.43 0.85
C VAL A 96 7.74 5.51 -0.67
N LYS A 97 7.11 6.47 -1.35
CA LYS A 97 7.31 6.69 -2.79
C LYS A 97 8.79 6.91 -3.11
N GLY A 98 9.47 7.75 -2.34
CA GLY A 98 10.90 8.02 -2.50
C GLY A 98 11.74 6.75 -2.33
N ALA A 99 11.49 5.99 -1.27
CA ALA A 99 12.19 4.73 -1.01
C ALA A 99 11.96 3.70 -2.13
N MET A 100 10.72 3.53 -2.58
CA MET A 100 10.38 2.62 -3.68
C MET A 100 11.07 3.05 -5.00
N ARG A 101 11.05 4.35 -5.34
CA ARG A 101 11.75 4.87 -6.53
C ARG A 101 13.26 4.63 -6.51
N ALA A 102 13.87 4.62 -5.32
CA ALA A 102 15.29 4.32 -5.17
C ALA A 102 15.58 2.81 -5.26
N ALA A 103 14.61 1.96 -4.93
CA ALA A 103 14.77 0.51 -4.86
C ALA A 103 14.42 -0.23 -6.16
N THR A 104 13.76 0.41 -7.13
CA THR A 104 13.32 -0.24 -8.37
C THR A 104 13.34 0.72 -9.57
N PRO A 105 13.59 0.20 -10.80
CA PRO A 105 13.43 0.97 -12.03
C PRO A 105 11.96 1.15 -12.45
N LEU A 106 11.00 0.52 -11.76
CA LEU A 106 9.58 0.68 -12.08
C LEU A 106 9.10 2.12 -11.84
N PRO A 107 8.19 2.64 -12.68
CA PRO A 107 7.49 3.87 -12.35
C PRO A 107 6.76 3.71 -11.00
N VAL A 108 6.82 4.75 -10.17
CA VAL A 108 6.12 4.77 -8.87
C VAL A 108 5.19 5.97 -8.83
N GLN A 109 3.91 5.68 -8.76
CA GLN A 109 2.84 6.66 -8.61
C GLN A 109 2.36 6.71 -7.17
N SER A 110 1.71 7.82 -6.80
CA SER A 110 1.13 7.96 -5.47
C SER A 110 -0.18 8.73 -5.51
N ILE A 111 -1.10 8.41 -4.61
CA ILE A 111 -2.37 9.12 -4.45
C ILE A 111 -2.78 9.16 -2.99
N ASN A 112 -3.40 10.25 -2.56
CA ASN A 112 -4.02 10.38 -1.25
C ASN A 112 -5.49 10.78 -1.45
N PRO A 113 -6.39 9.83 -1.74
CA PRO A 113 -7.78 10.16 -2.07
C PRO A 113 -8.56 10.56 -0.81
N PRO A 114 -9.63 11.39 -0.96
CA PRO A 114 -10.58 11.63 0.11
C PRO A 114 -11.35 10.34 0.48
N LYS A 115 -11.80 10.23 1.74
CA LYS A 115 -12.64 9.10 2.16
C LYS A 115 -14.05 9.22 1.53
N PRO A 116 -14.71 8.11 1.13
CA PRO A 116 -14.34 6.72 1.38
C PRO A 116 -13.90 6.03 0.08
N PHE A 117 -12.62 6.19 -0.29
CA PHE A 117 -11.99 5.13 -1.08
C PHE A 117 -12.08 3.82 -0.26
N PRO A 118 -12.43 2.67 -0.85
CA PRO A 118 -12.65 1.45 -0.10
C PRO A 118 -11.46 1.11 0.82
N ALA A 119 -11.82 0.66 2.02
CA ALA A 119 -10.99 0.34 3.19
C ALA A 119 -10.37 1.51 3.98
N SER A 120 -11.22 2.11 4.82
CA SER A 120 -10.79 2.68 6.10
C SER A 120 -10.28 1.59 7.03
N THR A 121 -8.96 1.58 7.25
CA THR A 121 -8.21 1.31 8.50
C THR A 121 -6.95 0.51 8.13
N PHE A 122 -5.79 1.12 8.39
CA PHE A 122 -4.43 0.70 8.04
C PHE A 122 -4.02 0.88 6.56
N ARG A 123 -2.74 1.19 6.37
CA ARG A 123 -2.19 1.98 5.26
C ARG A 123 -1.80 1.05 4.10
N ILE A 124 -2.50 1.16 2.98
CA ILE A 124 -2.40 0.24 1.83
C ILE A 124 -1.40 0.76 0.80
N ILE A 125 -0.35 0.00 0.48
CA ILE A 125 0.58 0.31 -0.60
C ILE A 125 0.45 -0.81 -1.63
N SER A 126 -0.27 -0.55 -2.72
CA SER A 126 -0.40 -1.53 -3.80
C SER A 126 0.89 -1.53 -4.63
N ILE A 127 1.58 -2.68 -4.65
CA ILE A 127 2.79 -2.86 -5.44
C ILE A 127 2.43 -3.83 -6.56
N THR A 128 2.13 -3.34 -7.77
CA THR A 128 2.20 -4.20 -8.96
C THR A 128 3.65 -4.15 -9.45
N GLY A 129 4.28 -5.31 -9.69
CA GLY A 129 5.71 -5.39 -9.94
C GLY A 129 6.08 -6.38 -11.03
N ARG A 130 7.00 -5.97 -11.93
CA ARG A 130 7.69 -6.84 -12.89
C ARG A 130 8.46 -7.97 -12.22
N LYS A 131 8.52 -9.14 -12.87
CA LYS A 131 9.60 -10.09 -12.66
C LYS A 131 10.88 -9.46 -13.19
N ALA A 132 11.91 -9.33 -12.35
CA ALA A 132 13.22 -8.89 -12.79
C ALA A 132 13.79 -9.93 -13.77
N SER A 133 13.78 -9.65 -15.06
CA SER A 133 14.72 -10.31 -15.98
C SER A 133 16.09 -9.70 -15.70
N ARG A 134 16.89 -10.44 -14.93
CA ARG A 134 18.34 -10.20 -14.79
C ARG A 134 19.04 -10.48 -16.14
N PRO A 135 20.22 -9.86 -16.37
CA PRO A 135 20.81 -9.60 -17.69
C PRO A 135 21.08 -10.85 -18.53
#